data_AF-A0A7I7VTS5-F1
#
_entry.id   AF-A0A7I7VTS5-F1
#
_cell.length_a   1.000
_cell.length_b   1.000
_cell.length_c   1.000
_cell.angle_alpha   90.00
_cell.angle_beta   90.00
_cell.angle_gamma   90.00
#
_symmetry.space_group_name_H-M   'P 1'
#
loop_
_entity.id
_entity.type
_entity.pdbx_description
1 polymer ?
#
loop_
_entity_poly.entity_id
_entity_poly.type
_entity_poly.pdbx_seq_one_letter_code
_entity_poly.pdbx_strand_id
1 'polypeptide(L)'
;MPVGPGTYGRFLAIRVFDFWVHERDITTPLGRDTDHGGVAAEIALEQVENSIGYNVGKWVGLHDGKSLTFHLTGPLARRLHVAVDGRAARVDHVERPDVTVTADSRRSSSSRAGASTRRSRSTPVRSAGRATTSSATAPLAT
;
A
#
# COMPACT_ATOMS: atom_id res chain seq x y z
N MET A 1 21.12 13.92 3.68
CA MET A 1 20.43 13.00 4.62
C MET A 1 20.22 11.66 3.92
N PRO A 2 20.29 10.52 4.62
CA PRO A 2 20.24 9.17 4.03
C PRO A 2 18.94 8.83 3.28
N VAL A 3 17.96 9.74 3.23
CA VAL A 3 16.64 9.58 2.59
C VAL A 3 16.39 10.57 1.46
N GLY A 4 17.47 11.17 0.93
CA GLY A 4 17.40 12.23 -0.08
C GLY A 4 17.09 13.61 0.52
N PRO A 5 16.80 14.60 -0.34
CA PRO A 5 16.40 15.93 0.08
C PRO A 5 15.09 15.90 0.89
N GLY A 6 15.02 16.69 1.97
CA GLY A 6 13.83 16.77 2.82
C GLY A 6 14.06 17.61 4.07
N THR A 7 13.00 17.82 4.85
CA THR A 7 13.07 18.56 6.11
C THR A 7 13.69 17.71 7.21
N TYR A 8 14.27 18.37 8.23
CA TYR A 8 14.76 17.67 9.42
C TYR A 8 13.64 16.90 10.14
N GLY A 9 12.43 17.47 10.18
CA GLY A 9 11.24 16.79 10.73
C GLY A 9 10.91 15.48 10.01
N ARG A 10 10.99 15.45 8.67
CA ARG A 10 10.79 14.21 7.89
C ARG A 10 11.79 13.13 8.28
N PHE A 11 13.03 13.50 8.57
CA PHE A 11 14.03 12.54 9.05
C PHE A 11 13.76 12.05 10.46
N LEU A 12 13.32 12.93 11.37
CA LEU A 12 12.95 12.52 12.73
C LEU A 12 11.73 11.58 12.74
N ALA A 13 10.76 11.76 11.84
CA ALA A 13 9.63 10.84 11.69
C ALA A 13 10.09 9.40 11.38
N ILE A 14 11.18 9.25 10.63
CA ILE A 14 11.78 7.93 10.35
C ILE A 14 12.41 7.33 11.62
N ARG A 15 13.02 8.15 12.48
CA ARG A 15 13.54 7.65 13.77
C ARG A 15 12.42 7.17 14.68
N VAL A 16 11.28 7.88 14.71
CA VAL A 16 10.09 7.44 15.45
C VAL A 16 9.59 6.10 14.91
N PHE A 17 9.50 5.95 13.58
CA PHE A 17 9.16 4.68 12.94
C PHE A 17 10.11 3.54 13.35
N ASP A 18 11.43 3.75 13.24
CA ASP A 18 12.42 2.72 13.58
C ASP A 18 12.29 2.26 15.04
N PHE A 19 12.18 3.20 15.99
CA PHE A 19 12.00 2.84 17.40
C PHE A 19 10.70 2.10 17.64
N TRP A 20 9.60 2.56 17.04
CA TRP A 20 8.29 1.92 17.19
C TRP A 20 8.30 0.49 16.64
N VAL A 21 8.85 0.25 15.45
CA VAL A 21 8.94 -1.11 14.88
C VAL A 21 9.87 -2.00 15.69
N HIS A 22 11.09 -1.53 16.00
CA HIS A 22 12.10 -2.35 16.65
C HIS A 22 11.77 -2.70 18.10
N GLU A 23 11.07 -1.82 18.83
CA GLU A 23 10.56 -2.14 20.15
C GLU A 23 9.67 -3.39 20.11
N ARG A 24 8.74 -3.47 19.14
CA ARG A 24 7.84 -4.63 18.96
C ARG A 24 8.60 -5.88 18.53
N ASP A 25 9.55 -5.74 17.61
CA ASP A 25 10.33 -6.89 17.13
C ASP A 25 11.16 -7.53 18.26
N ILE A 26 11.65 -6.72 19.21
CA ILE A 26 12.39 -7.20 20.38
C ILE A 26 11.45 -7.79 21.45
N THR A 27 10.32 -7.14 21.70
CA THR A 27 9.40 -7.52 22.80
C THR A 27 8.51 -8.71 22.47
N THR A 28 8.10 -8.86 21.20
CA THR A 28 7.24 -9.96 20.72
C THR A 28 7.78 -11.36 21.11
N PRO A 29 9.04 -11.74 20.79
CA PRO A 29 9.56 -13.06 21.15
C PRO A 29 9.75 -13.25 22.67
N LEU A 30 9.77 -12.15 23.43
CA LEU A 30 9.90 -12.16 24.88
C LEU A 30 8.53 -12.15 25.59
N GLY A 31 7.42 -12.14 24.84
CA GLY A 31 6.07 -12.06 25.39
C GLY A 31 5.82 -10.78 26.18
N ARG A 32 6.52 -9.68 25.86
CA ARG A 32 6.35 -8.39 26.51
C ARG A 32 5.38 -7.51 25.73
N ASP A 33 4.48 -6.86 26.45
CA ASP A 33 3.51 -5.93 25.85
C ASP A 33 4.15 -4.60 25.47
N THR A 34 3.59 -3.95 24.45
CA THR A 34 3.97 -2.59 23.99
C THR A 34 2.71 -1.78 23.69
N ASP A 35 2.83 -0.44 23.70
CA ASP A 35 1.69 0.42 23.34
C ASP A 35 1.51 0.50 21.82
N HIS A 36 0.60 -0.29 21.27
CA HIS A 36 0.32 -0.36 19.83
C HIS A 36 -0.44 0.84 19.23
N GLY A 37 -0.78 1.86 20.02
CA GLY A 37 -1.47 3.07 19.56
C GLY A 37 -0.66 4.34 19.79
N GLY A 38 -1.36 5.48 19.81
CA GLY A 38 -0.78 6.78 20.11
C GLY A 38 0.03 7.40 18.97
N VAL A 39 0.65 8.55 19.26
CA VAL A 39 1.30 9.41 18.26
C VAL A 39 2.45 8.71 17.54
N ALA A 40 3.24 7.90 18.25
CA ALA A 40 4.34 7.16 17.64
C ALA A 40 3.84 6.11 16.63
N ALA A 41 2.73 5.43 16.95
CA ALA A 41 2.13 4.45 16.06
C ALA A 41 1.54 5.10 14.79
N GLU A 42 0.92 6.26 14.94
CA GLU A 42 0.41 7.05 13.81
C GLU A 42 1.55 7.50 12.88
N ILE A 43 2.62 8.09 13.42
CA ILE A 43 3.79 8.51 12.65
C ILE A 43 4.44 7.31 11.95
N ALA A 44 4.52 6.17 12.63
CA ALA A 44 5.08 4.95 12.06
C ALA A 44 4.23 4.44 10.88
N LEU A 45 2.90 4.39 11.05
CA LEU A 45 2.00 3.94 9.99
C LEU A 45 2.02 4.89 8.78
N GLU A 46 2.12 6.20 8.98
CA GLU A 46 2.30 7.16 7.89
C GLU A 46 3.55 6.86 7.05
N GLN A 47 4.66 6.42 7.64
CA GLN A 47 5.85 6.03 6.86
C GLN A 47 5.59 4.81 5.96
N VAL A 48 4.80 3.85 6.45
CA VAL A 48 4.37 2.69 5.66
C VAL A 48 3.43 3.13 4.54
N GLU A 49 2.44 3.97 4.85
CA GLU A 49 1.50 4.51 3.87
C GLU A 49 2.20 5.27 2.74
N ASN A 50 3.20 6.10 3.07
CA ASN A 50 3.98 6.87 2.11
C ASN A 50 4.80 6.01 1.14
N SER A 51 5.09 4.76 1.51
CA SER A 51 5.86 3.82 0.68
C SER A 51 4.99 2.71 0.06
N ILE A 52 3.68 2.68 0.34
CA ILE A 52 2.83 1.53 0.04
C ILE A 52 2.71 1.25 -1.46
N GLY A 53 2.63 2.29 -2.30
CA GLY A 53 2.55 2.11 -3.76
C GLY A 53 3.81 1.47 -4.34
N TYR A 54 4.98 1.95 -3.91
CA TYR A 54 6.26 1.34 -4.28
C TYR A 54 6.33 -0.12 -3.81
N ASN A 55 5.94 -0.38 -2.56
CA ASN A 55 5.99 -1.71 -1.99
C ASN A 55 5.02 -2.69 -2.68
N VAL A 56 3.78 -2.28 -2.94
CA VAL A 56 2.80 -3.13 -3.63
C VAL A 56 3.24 -3.43 -5.07
N GLY A 57 3.70 -2.42 -5.81
CA GLY A 57 4.20 -2.62 -7.17
C GLY A 57 5.40 -3.56 -7.23
N LYS A 58 6.33 -3.44 -6.28
CA LYS A 58 7.57 -4.24 -6.24
C LYS A 58 7.37 -5.64 -5.68
N TRP A 59 6.68 -5.78 -4.55
CA TRP A 59 6.65 -7.03 -3.76
C TRP A 59 5.40 -7.86 -4.01
N VAL A 60 4.26 -7.22 -4.27
CA VAL A 60 2.98 -7.91 -4.47
C VAL A 60 2.75 -8.27 -5.93
N GLY A 61 3.38 -7.57 -6.87
CA GLY A 61 3.28 -7.87 -8.31
C GLY A 61 1.86 -7.70 -8.86
N LEU A 62 1.10 -6.74 -8.31
CA LEU A 62 -0.27 -6.48 -8.73
C LEU A 62 -0.28 -5.99 -10.18
N HIS A 63 -1.03 -6.68 -11.05
CA HIS A 63 -1.05 -6.40 -12.48
C HIS A 63 -1.71 -5.05 -12.79
N ASP A 64 -1.42 -4.51 -13.97
CA ASP A 64 -2.06 -3.29 -14.46
C ASP A 64 -3.59 -3.41 -14.50
N GLY A 65 -4.28 -2.31 -14.18
CA GLY A 65 -5.74 -2.26 -14.05
C GLY A 65 -6.31 -3.01 -12.84
N LYS A 66 -5.47 -3.42 -11.87
CA LYS A 66 -5.90 -4.07 -10.63
C LYS A 66 -5.81 -3.16 -9.43
N SER A 67 -6.59 -3.52 -8.41
CA SER A 67 -6.73 -2.76 -7.18
C SER A 67 -6.67 -3.65 -5.93
N LEU A 68 -6.10 -3.09 -4.87
CA LEU A 68 -5.91 -3.74 -3.58
C LEU A 68 -6.39 -2.80 -2.48
N THR A 69 -7.10 -3.35 -1.51
CA THR A 69 -7.43 -2.65 -0.26
C THR A 69 -6.83 -3.40 0.91
N PHE A 70 -6.04 -2.70 1.73
CA PHE A 70 -5.69 -3.15 3.07
C PHE A 70 -6.77 -2.67 4.03
N HIS A 71 -7.40 -3.61 4.73
CA HIS A 71 -8.30 -3.33 5.84
C HIS A 71 -7.54 -3.58 7.14
N LEU A 72 -7.03 -2.50 7.73
CA LEU A 72 -6.39 -2.54 9.02
C LEU A 72 -7.45 -2.48 10.12
N THR A 73 -7.32 -3.36 11.09
CA THR A 73 -8.15 -3.46 12.29
C THR A 73 -7.28 -3.24 13.52
N GLY A 74 -7.88 -3.09 14.71
CA GLY A 74 -7.13 -2.81 15.94
C GLY A 74 -6.87 -1.32 16.18
N PRO A 75 -5.84 -0.95 16.96
CA PRO A 75 -5.60 0.42 17.41
C PRO A 75 -5.38 1.45 16.29
N LEU A 76 -4.93 1.02 15.10
CA LEU A 76 -4.73 1.89 13.94
C LEU A 76 -5.72 1.59 12.81
N ALA A 77 -6.94 1.17 13.17
CA ALA A 77 -7.94 0.74 12.20
C ALA A 77 -8.19 1.79 11.11
N ARG A 78 -7.98 1.40 9.85
CA ARG A 78 -8.23 2.22 8.66
C ARG A 78 -8.22 1.37 7.39
N ARG A 79 -8.63 1.95 6.28
CA ARG A 79 -8.50 1.34 4.95
C ARG A 79 -7.46 2.09 4.13
N LEU A 80 -6.60 1.33 3.45
CA LEU A 80 -5.60 1.86 2.53
C LEU A 80 -5.86 1.27 1.15
N HIS A 81 -6.02 2.13 0.16
CA HIS A 81 -6.34 1.71 -1.20
C HIS A 81 -5.14 1.92 -2.12
N VAL A 82 -4.88 0.92 -2.95
CA VAL A 82 -3.82 0.95 -3.97
C VAL A 82 -4.44 0.52 -5.29
N ALA A 83 -4.15 1.28 -6.35
CA ALA A 83 -4.52 0.94 -7.72
C ALA A 83 -3.27 0.94 -8.61
N VAL A 84 -3.30 0.14 -9.68
CA VAL A 84 -2.24 0.10 -10.69
C VAL A 84 -2.79 0.66 -11.99
N ASP A 85 -2.24 1.79 -12.41
CA ASP A 85 -2.42 2.40 -13.73
C ASP A 85 -1.01 2.68 -14.29
N GLY A 86 -0.42 1.67 -14.93
CA GLY A 86 1.00 1.58 -15.25
C GLY A 86 1.90 1.33 -14.03
N ARG A 87 1.72 2.10 -12.94
CA ARG A 87 2.45 1.93 -11.67
C ARG A 87 1.49 1.91 -10.49
N ALA A 88 1.80 1.07 -9.50
CA ALA A 88 1.05 1.02 -8.25
C ALA A 88 1.19 2.34 -7.47
N ALA A 89 0.05 2.95 -7.12
CA ALA A 89 -0.03 4.19 -6.35
C ALA A 89 -1.13 4.11 -5.30
N ARG A 90 -0.96 4.85 -4.20
CA ARG A 90 -2.03 5.04 -3.20
C ARG A 90 -3.12 5.91 -3.83
N VAL A 91 -4.37 5.53 -3.60
CA VAL A 91 -5.56 6.29 -4.03
C VAL A 91 -6.47 6.51 -2.82
N ASP A 92 -7.35 7.51 -2.89
CA ASP A 92 -8.23 7.84 -1.77
C ASP A 92 -9.36 6.82 -1.60
N HIS A 93 -9.85 6.23 -2.71
CA HIS A 93 -10.98 5.31 -2.69
C HIS A 93 -10.91 4.26 -3.81
N VAL A 94 -11.43 3.07 -3.54
CA VAL A 94 -11.70 2.01 -4.53
C VAL A 94 -13.06 1.38 -4.21
N GLU A 95 -14.01 1.48 -5.14
CA GLU A 95 -15.37 0.99 -4.95
C GLU A 95 -15.44 -0.55 -4.85
N ARG A 96 -14.71 -1.26 -5.72
CA ARG A 96 -14.74 -2.73 -5.81
C ARG A 96 -13.32 -3.28 -5.95
N PRO A 97 -12.57 -3.43 -4.84
CA PRO A 97 -11.19 -3.88 -4.91
C PRO A 97 -11.09 -5.32 -5.41
N ASP A 98 -10.11 -5.60 -6.27
CA ASP A 98 -9.85 -6.97 -6.76
C ASP A 98 -9.35 -7.87 -5.61
N VAL A 99 -8.56 -7.29 -4.70
CA VAL A 99 -7.99 -7.98 -3.55
C VAL A 99 -8.27 -7.18 -2.28
N THR A 100 -8.66 -7.86 -1.22
CA THR A 100 -8.71 -7.28 0.13
C THR A 100 -7.85 -8.10 1.07
N VAL A 101 -6.89 -7.44 1.72
CA VAL A 101 -6.06 -8.02 2.78
C VAL A 101 -6.52 -7.43 4.10
N THR A 102 -6.94 -8.27 5.03
CA THR A 102 -7.29 -7.84 6.39
C THR A 102 -6.17 -8.20 7.36
N ALA A 103 -5.75 -7.24 8.19
CA ALA A 103 -4.71 -7.41 9.19
C ALA A 103 -5.04 -6.62 10.48
N ASP A 104 -4.60 -7.13 11.64
CA ASP A 104 -4.62 -6.38 12.91
C ASP A 104 -3.33 -5.57 13.02
N SER A 105 -3.44 -4.27 13.27
CA SER A 105 -2.31 -3.34 13.33
C SER A 105 -1.38 -3.56 14.53
N ARG A 106 -1.76 -4.37 15.52
CA ARG A 106 -0.90 -4.76 16.64
C ARG A 106 0.16 -5.78 16.25
N ARG A 107 -0.10 -6.57 15.20
CA ARG A 107 0.76 -7.70 14.83
C ARG A 107 2.00 -7.25 14.06
N SER A 108 3.18 -7.59 14.59
CA SER A 108 4.46 -7.39 13.92
C SER A 108 4.74 -8.47 12.85
N SER A 109 5.72 -8.18 11.99
CA SER A 109 6.10 -8.99 10.82
C SER A 109 6.54 -10.43 11.15
N SER A 110 6.93 -10.71 12.40
CA SER A 110 7.36 -12.05 12.85
C SER A 110 6.20 -12.98 13.25
N SER A 111 4.98 -12.44 13.42
CA SER A 111 3.82 -13.23 13.85
C SER A 111 3.11 -13.89 12.65
N ARG A 112 3.40 -15.17 12.41
CA ARG A 112 3.06 -15.91 11.17
C ARG A 112 1.56 -16.28 10.98
N ALA A 113 0.64 -15.77 11.81
CA ALA A 113 -0.77 -16.17 11.79
C ALA A 113 -1.71 -14.95 11.88
N GLY A 114 -2.22 -14.43 10.76
CA GLY A 114 -3.26 -13.40 10.86
C GLY A 114 -3.67 -12.66 9.59
N ALA A 115 -2.85 -12.66 8.53
CA ALA A 115 -3.27 -12.06 7.27
C ALA A 115 -4.30 -12.97 6.59
N SER A 116 -5.55 -12.50 6.49
CA SER A 116 -6.57 -13.15 5.68
C SER A 116 -6.72 -12.40 4.36
N THR A 117 -6.48 -13.10 3.26
CA THR A 117 -6.61 -12.57 1.91
C THR A 117 -7.92 -13.04 1.32
N ARG A 118 -8.81 -12.10 0.97
CA ARG A 118 -10.03 -12.38 0.21
C ARG A 118 -9.89 -11.79 -1.19
N ARG A 119 -9.97 -12.67 -2.20
CA ARG A 119 -9.93 -12.27 -3.62
C ARG A 119 -11.35 -12.11 -4.15
N SER A 120 -11.68 -10.92 -4.64
CA SER A 120 -12.92 -10.69 -5.37
C SER A 120 -12.77 -11.26 -6.79
N ARG A 121 -13.74 -12.05 -7.28
CA ARG A 121 -13.78 -12.37 -8.73
C ARG A 121 -14.27 -11.13 -9.47
N SER A 122 -13.38 -10.44 -10.20
CA SER A 122 -13.75 -9.39 -11.15
C SER A 122 -13.85 -9.97 -12.56
N THR A 123 -14.99 -9.77 -13.21
CA THR A 123 -15.16 -9.95 -14.66
C THR A 123 -14.26 -8.93 -15.40
N PRO A 124 -13.80 -9.21 -16.62
CA PRO A 124 -12.94 -8.28 -17.36
C PRO A 124 -13.69 -6.97 -17.55
N VAL A 125 -13.08 -5.84 -17.16
CA VAL A 125 -13.58 -4.52 -17.54
C VAL A 125 -13.37 -4.39 -19.05
N ARG A 126 -14.46 -4.46 -19.82
CA ARG A 126 -14.43 -4.11 -21.24
C ARG A 126 -14.42 -2.59 -21.28
N SER A 127 -13.26 -2.00 -21.61
CA SER A 127 -13.18 -0.59 -21.95
C SER A 127 -14.06 -0.33 -23.18
N ALA A 128 -15.28 0.14 -22.95
CA ALA A 128 -16.10 0.72 -23.99
C ALA A 128 -15.60 2.13 -24.24
N GLY A 129 -14.74 2.28 -25.26
CA GLY A 129 -14.23 3.55 -25.73
C GLY A 129 -13.81 3.42 -27.18
N ARG A 130 -14.79 3.50 -28.08
CA ARG A 130 -14.59 3.56 -29.54
C ARG A 130 -13.97 4.92 -29.87
N ALA A 131 -12.66 4.99 -30.03
CA ALA A 131 -12.02 6.08 -30.73
C ALA A 131 -11.93 5.70 -32.22
N THR A 132 -12.86 6.23 -33.01
CA THR A 132 -12.71 6.33 -34.46
C THR A 132 -11.54 7.26 -34.76
N THR A 133 -10.40 6.72 -35.17
CA THR A 133 -9.41 7.50 -35.92
C THR A 133 -9.62 7.22 -37.39
N SER A 134 -10.15 8.23 -38.07
CA SER A 134 -10.29 8.33 -39.52
C SER A 134 -8.95 8.06 -40.20
N SER A 135 -8.99 7.20 -41.21
CA SER A 135 -7.92 6.98 -42.18
C SER A 135 -7.57 8.28 -42.91
N ALA A 136 -6.29 8.63 -42.95
CA ALA A 136 -5.73 9.48 -43.99
C ALA A 136 -4.53 8.75 -44.59
N THR A 137 -4.78 8.09 -45.72
CA THR A 137 -3.79 7.51 -46.61
C THR A 137 -3.00 8.66 -47.24
N ALA A 138 -1.73 8.82 -46.90
CA ALA A 138 -0.81 9.64 -47.68
C ALA A 138 -0.44 8.86 -48.95
N PRO A 139 -0.54 9.45 -50.16
CA PRO A 139 -0.12 8.77 -51.38
C PRO A 139 1.40 8.74 -51.50
N LEU A 140 1.89 7.62 -52.00
CA LEU A 140 3.26 7.43 -52.48
C LEU A 140 3.39 7.95 -53.93
N ALA A 141 4.65 8.20 -54.31
CA ALA A 141 5.22 8.48 -55.65
C ALA A 141 5.46 9.98 -55.93
N THR A 142 6.62 10.40 -56.45
CA THR A 142 7.71 9.67 -57.14
C THR A 142 9.06 10.27 -56.74
#